data_AF-A0A966IVD0-F1
#
_entry.id   AF-A0A966IVD0-F1
#
_cell.length_a   1.000
_cell.length_b   1.000
_cell.length_c   1.000
_cell.angle_alpha   90.00
_cell.angle_beta   90.00
_cell.angle_gamma   90.00
#
_symmetry.space_group_name_H-M   'P 1'
#
loop_
_entity.id
_entity.type
_entity.pdbx_description
1 polymer ?
#
loop_
_entity_poly.entity_id
_entity_poly.type
_entity_poly.pdbx_seq_one_letter_code
_entity_poly.pdbx_strand_id
1 'polypeptide(L)'
;AERIRQRRRLEALQNDADKASKKLDQSGTIASSSETALSTARQNVQNCRTNSMQAEQAFGDSRRRAESDALKLAAGRERAGELNTSLDELSVALASCDVEISALADDAALGVAETDARAAAEASRAALAEAMQAESRLADVIGTATRRQASCAQEASAWQQRLDGANSRIAELEARLADGNQEQQRLQAVPETLAKQRLEIGDLLEISEANRQSAADALRLAETSLNEAESLQRDADNAMATARETQIRAEAGEERCNAALAELKDRIQDKLNCAPDAVAEIAGVEDGAALGGLDVLEERVHRLIRERDNIGPVNLRAEAEMEDVAARITSMETERDDLILSLIHI
;
A
#
# COMPACT_ATOMS: atom_id res chain seq x y z
N ALA A 1 -8.44 -81.42 -230.03
CA ALA A 1 -9.46 -81.80 -229.03
C ALA A 1 -9.01 -81.62 -227.57
N GLU A 2 -7.75 -81.35 -227.25
CA GLU A 2 -7.28 -81.25 -225.84
C GLU A 2 -7.42 -79.87 -225.17
N ARG A 3 -7.44 -78.76 -225.93
CA ARG A 3 -7.55 -77.39 -225.38
C ARG A 3 -8.87 -77.07 -224.66
N ILE A 4 -9.94 -77.83 -224.89
CA ILE A 4 -11.28 -77.52 -224.33
C ILE A 4 -11.51 -78.22 -222.97
N ARG A 5 -10.89 -79.39 -222.72
CA ARG A 5 -11.00 -80.08 -221.41
C ARG A 5 -10.21 -79.40 -220.30
N GLN A 6 -9.06 -78.80 -220.60
CA GLN A 6 -8.25 -78.11 -219.59
C GLN A 6 -8.90 -76.80 -219.11
N ARG A 7 -9.65 -76.10 -219.96
CA ARG A 7 -10.33 -74.84 -219.58
C ARG A 7 -11.50 -75.06 -218.62
N ARG A 8 -12.30 -76.12 -218.82
CA ARG A 8 -13.42 -76.48 -217.92
C ARG A 8 -12.97 -76.93 -216.53
N ARG A 9 -11.74 -77.44 -216.37
CA ARG A 9 -11.23 -77.88 -215.06
C ARG A 9 -10.72 -76.72 -214.20
N LEU A 10 -10.30 -75.62 -214.84
CA LEU A 10 -9.80 -74.42 -214.16
C LEU A 10 -10.96 -73.60 -213.58
N GLU A 11 -12.08 -73.48 -214.30
CA GLU A 11 -13.31 -72.83 -213.79
C GLU A 11 -13.91 -73.52 -212.55
N ALA A 12 -13.87 -74.85 -212.47
CA ALA A 12 -14.39 -75.59 -211.33
C ALA A 12 -13.58 -75.33 -210.05
N LEU A 13 -12.25 -75.33 -210.15
CA LEU A 13 -11.36 -75.04 -209.02
C LEU A 13 -11.48 -73.58 -208.54
N GLN A 14 -11.78 -72.66 -209.46
CA GLN A 14 -11.97 -71.24 -209.13
C GLN A 14 -13.28 -71.01 -208.34
N ASN A 15 -14.35 -71.72 -208.69
CA ASN A 15 -15.61 -71.66 -207.93
C ASN A 15 -15.52 -72.26 -206.51
N ASP A 16 -14.69 -73.29 -206.31
CA ASP A 16 -14.50 -73.88 -204.98
C ASP A 16 -13.67 -72.96 -204.06
N ALA A 17 -12.71 -72.21 -204.60
CA ALA A 17 -11.96 -71.20 -203.86
C ALA A 17 -12.87 -70.06 -203.34
N ASP A 18 -13.80 -69.57 -204.17
CA ASP A 18 -14.73 -68.51 -203.77
C ASP A 18 -15.69 -68.96 -202.66
N LYS A 19 -16.15 -70.22 -202.69
CA LYS A 19 -16.98 -70.78 -201.62
C LYS A 19 -16.23 -70.91 -200.30
N ALA A 20 -14.96 -71.31 -200.34
CA ALA A 20 -14.12 -71.40 -199.15
C ALA A 20 -13.86 -70.00 -198.54
N SER A 21 -13.58 -68.99 -199.38
CA SER A 21 -13.37 -67.61 -198.93
C SER A 21 -14.62 -67.04 -198.25
N LYS A 22 -15.82 -67.24 -198.82
CA LYS A 22 -17.07 -66.77 -198.21
C LYS A 22 -17.37 -67.40 -196.85
N LYS A 23 -17.00 -68.67 -196.63
CA LYS A 23 -17.13 -69.31 -195.31
C LYS A 23 -16.16 -68.75 -194.29
N LEU A 24 -14.95 -68.38 -194.70
CA LEU A 24 -13.96 -67.75 -193.82
C LEU A 24 -14.41 -66.36 -193.37
N ASP A 25 -14.98 -65.56 -194.27
CA ASP A 25 -15.52 -64.24 -193.92
C ASP A 25 -16.72 -64.34 -192.96
N GLN A 26 -17.58 -65.35 -193.15
CA GLN A 26 -18.69 -65.62 -192.23
C GLN A 26 -18.22 -66.06 -190.83
N SER A 27 -17.20 -66.92 -190.73
CA SER A 27 -16.68 -67.30 -189.41
C SER A 27 -15.94 -66.15 -188.73
N GLY A 28 -15.22 -65.32 -189.50
CA GLY A 28 -14.56 -64.11 -189.00
C GLY A 28 -15.54 -63.08 -188.44
N THR A 29 -16.67 -62.85 -189.13
CA THR A 29 -17.71 -61.93 -188.66
C THR A 29 -18.43 -62.41 -187.40
N ILE A 30 -18.70 -63.72 -187.28
CA ILE A 30 -19.30 -64.29 -186.05
C ILE A 30 -18.32 -64.17 -184.86
N ALA A 31 -17.04 -64.49 -185.06
CA ALA A 31 -16.02 -64.37 -184.00
C ALA A 31 -15.88 -62.92 -183.51
N SER A 32 -15.77 -61.96 -184.43
CA SER A 32 -15.71 -60.53 -184.10
C SER A 32 -16.94 -60.06 -183.32
N SER A 33 -18.16 -60.45 -183.73
CA SER A 33 -19.39 -60.07 -183.02
C SER A 33 -19.48 -60.64 -181.60
N SER A 34 -19.03 -61.89 -181.42
CA SER A 34 -19.05 -62.59 -180.12
C SER A 34 -18.04 -62.01 -179.14
N GLU A 35 -16.85 -61.63 -179.64
CA GLU A 35 -15.81 -60.99 -178.84
C GLU A 35 -16.23 -59.58 -178.39
N THR A 36 -16.92 -58.84 -179.26
CA THR A 36 -17.49 -57.52 -178.91
C THR A 36 -18.61 -57.64 -177.86
N ALA A 37 -19.48 -58.65 -177.96
CA ALA A 37 -20.52 -58.92 -176.97
C ALA A 37 -19.94 -59.33 -175.61
N LEU A 38 -18.90 -60.18 -175.59
CA LEU A 38 -18.21 -60.57 -174.35
C LEU A 38 -17.54 -59.38 -173.67
N SER A 39 -16.88 -58.51 -174.45
CA SER A 39 -16.28 -57.27 -173.96
C SER A 39 -17.33 -56.37 -173.30
N THR A 40 -18.47 -56.17 -173.97
CA THR A 40 -19.57 -55.33 -173.46
C THR A 40 -20.18 -55.89 -172.17
N ALA A 41 -20.38 -57.22 -172.10
CA ALA A 41 -20.90 -57.88 -170.90
C ALA A 41 -19.93 -57.76 -169.72
N ARG A 42 -18.61 -57.91 -169.96
CA ARG A 42 -17.57 -57.71 -168.94
C ARG A 42 -17.59 -56.28 -168.40
N GLN A 43 -17.72 -55.29 -169.28
CA GLN A 43 -17.80 -53.89 -168.89
C GLN A 43 -19.04 -53.60 -168.04
N ASN A 44 -20.20 -54.16 -168.40
CA ASN A 44 -21.42 -54.00 -167.61
C ASN A 44 -21.31 -54.63 -166.21
N VAL A 45 -20.72 -55.82 -166.09
CA VAL A 45 -20.48 -56.45 -164.78
C VAL A 45 -19.52 -55.61 -163.93
N GLN A 46 -18.48 -55.03 -164.53
CA GLN A 46 -17.56 -54.11 -163.85
C GLN A 46 -18.29 -52.84 -163.35
N ASN A 47 -19.16 -52.26 -164.18
CA ASN A 47 -19.94 -51.06 -163.84
C ASN A 47 -20.96 -51.34 -162.73
N CYS A 48 -21.68 -52.46 -162.78
CA CYS A 48 -22.61 -52.83 -161.71
C CYS A 48 -21.89 -53.09 -160.38
N ARG A 49 -20.71 -53.73 -160.40
CA ARG A 49 -19.91 -53.93 -159.18
C ARG A 49 -19.42 -52.63 -158.58
N THR A 50 -18.93 -51.71 -159.41
CA THR A 50 -18.45 -50.40 -158.94
C THR A 50 -19.59 -49.55 -158.38
N ASN A 51 -20.75 -49.52 -159.03
CA ASN A 51 -21.94 -48.81 -158.52
C ASN A 51 -22.46 -49.42 -157.21
N SER A 52 -22.49 -50.75 -157.07
CA SER A 52 -22.88 -51.41 -155.82
C SER A 52 -21.94 -51.05 -154.67
N MET A 53 -20.63 -51.08 -154.93
CA MET A 53 -19.61 -50.73 -153.92
C MET A 53 -19.72 -49.25 -153.51
N GLN A 54 -19.96 -48.34 -154.45
CA GLN A 54 -20.17 -46.91 -154.15
C GLN A 54 -21.45 -46.66 -153.35
N ALA A 55 -22.55 -47.35 -153.67
CA ALA A 55 -23.80 -47.24 -152.93
C ALA A 55 -23.67 -47.77 -151.49
N GLU A 56 -22.96 -48.90 -151.30
CA GLU A 56 -22.67 -49.43 -149.96
C GLU A 56 -21.78 -48.48 -149.14
N GLN A 57 -20.76 -47.88 -149.76
CA GLN A 57 -19.93 -46.86 -149.11
C GLN A 57 -20.75 -45.63 -148.69
N ALA A 58 -21.57 -45.08 -149.60
CA ALA A 58 -22.41 -43.93 -149.31
C ALA A 58 -23.45 -44.21 -148.20
N PHE A 59 -24.06 -45.39 -148.21
CA PHE A 59 -24.96 -45.82 -147.15
C PHE A 59 -24.24 -45.94 -145.81
N GLY A 60 -23.07 -46.59 -145.79
CA GLY A 60 -22.23 -46.74 -144.59
C GLY A 60 -21.76 -45.40 -144.01
N ASP A 61 -21.45 -44.42 -144.86
CA ASP A 61 -21.10 -43.06 -144.44
C ASP A 61 -22.32 -42.28 -143.90
N SER A 62 -23.49 -42.39 -144.56
CA SER A 62 -24.72 -41.75 -144.07
C SER A 62 -25.15 -42.31 -142.72
N ARG A 63 -25.02 -43.63 -142.53
CA ARG A 63 -25.34 -44.31 -141.28
C ARG A 63 -24.40 -43.87 -140.17
N ARG A 64 -23.08 -43.81 -140.42
CA ARG A 64 -22.10 -43.30 -139.46
C ARG A 64 -22.36 -41.84 -139.08
N ARG A 65 -22.78 -40.99 -140.03
CA ARG A 65 -23.18 -39.60 -139.74
C ARG A 65 -24.44 -39.53 -138.88
N ALA A 66 -25.48 -40.30 -139.21
CA ALA A 66 -26.71 -40.34 -138.43
C ALA A 66 -26.48 -40.84 -136.99
N GLU A 67 -25.66 -41.88 -136.81
CA GLU A 67 -25.25 -42.37 -135.49
C GLU A 67 -24.44 -41.30 -134.74
N SER A 68 -23.53 -40.58 -135.40
CA SER A 68 -22.76 -39.48 -134.80
C SER A 68 -23.65 -38.30 -134.37
N ASP A 69 -24.61 -37.90 -135.20
CA ASP A 69 -25.49 -36.78 -134.89
C ASP A 69 -26.53 -37.15 -133.81
N ALA A 70 -26.98 -38.41 -133.78
CA ALA A 70 -27.81 -38.92 -132.69
C ALA A 70 -27.07 -38.89 -131.34
N LEU A 71 -25.78 -39.28 -131.31
CA LEU A 71 -24.94 -39.19 -130.11
C LEU A 71 -24.71 -37.73 -129.68
N LYS A 72 -24.44 -36.81 -130.62
CA LYS A 72 -24.29 -35.38 -130.31
C LYS A 72 -25.57 -34.76 -129.76
N LEU A 73 -26.73 -35.12 -130.33
CA LEU A 73 -28.03 -34.65 -129.86
C LEU A 73 -28.37 -35.20 -128.47
N ALA A 74 -28.06 -36.48 -128.21
CA ALA A 74 -28.22 -37.08 -126.88
C ALA A 74 -27.34 -36.37 -125.85
N ALA A 75 -26.04 -36.20 -126.14
CA ALA A 75 -25.11 -35.47 -125.26
C ALA A 75 -25.55 -34.00 -125.06
N GLY A 76 -26.06 -33.34 -126.10
CA GLY A 76 -26.56 -31.97 -126.01
C GLY A 76 -27.82 -31.85 -125.13
N ARG A 77 -28.73 -32.83 -125.20
CA ARG A 77 -29.92 -32.89 -124.33
C ARG A 77 -29.57 -33.16 -122.88
N GLU A 78 -28.63 -34.07 -122.64
CA GLU A 78 -28.11 -34.34 -121.30
C GLU A 78 -27.47 -33.08 -120.71
N ARG A 79 -26.58 -32.42 -121.45
CA ARG A 79 -25.98 -31.13 -121.07
C ARG A 79 -27.01 -30.05 -120.79
N ALA A 80 -28.06 -29.94 -121.62
CA ALA A 80 -29.13 -28.98 -121.41
C ALA A 80 -29.95 -29.29 -120.15
N GLY A 81 -30.16 -30.58 -119.86
CA GLY A 81 -30.78 -31.05 -118.62
C GLY A 81 -29.93 -30.65 -117.40
N GLU A 82 -28.63 -30.96 -117.40
CA GLU A 82 -27.69 -30.57 -116.35
C GLU A 82 -27.63 -29.05 -116.12
N LEU A 83 -27.64 -28.28 -117.21
CA LEU A 83 -27.63 -26.82 -117.13
C LEU A 83 -28.95 -26.26 -116.58
N ASN A 84 -30.10 -26.84 -116.93
CA ASN A 84 -31.38 -26.43 -116.35
C ASN A 84 -31.47 -26.78 -114.87
N THR A 85 -31.03 -27.98 -114.46
CA THR A 85 -31.02 -28.34 -113.03
C THR A 85 -30.11 -27.42 -112.23
N SER A 86 -28.92 -27.09 -112.74
CA SER A 86 -28.04 -26.13 -112.06
C SER A 86 -28.61 -24.71 -112.02
N LEU A 87 -29.34 -24.27 -113.05
CA LEU A 87 -30.02 -22.97 -113.04
C LEU A 87 -31.12 -22.94 -111.98
N ASP A 88 -31.95 -23.99 -111.91
CA ASP A 88 -33.00 -24.11 -110.90
C ASP A 88 -32.41 -24.10 -109.48
N GLU A 89 -31.36 -24.88 -109.22
CA GLU A 89 -30.65 -24.91 -107.93
C GLU A 89 -30.08 -23.54 -107.56
N LEU A 90 -29.43 -22.85 -108.50
CA LEU A 90 -28.88 -21.51 -108.27
C LEU A 90 -29.99 -20.48 -108.03
N SER A 91 -31.13 -20.59 -108.71
CA SER A 91 -32.26 -19.69 -108.52
C SER A 91 -32.89 -19.84 -107.14
N VAL A 92 -33.01 -21.08 -106.65
CA VAL A 92 -33.50 -21.38 -105.29
C VAL A 92 -32.50 -20.89 -104.25
N ALA A 93 -31.20 -21.11 -104.46
CA ALA A 93 -30.16 -20.63 -103.55
C ALA A 93 -30.14 -19.10 -103.48
N LEU A 94 -30.28 -18.40 -104.61
CA LEU A 94 -30.36 -16.94 -104.66
C LEU A 94 -31.57 -16.42 -103.88
N ALA A 95 -32.76 -17.01 -104.10
CA ALA A 95 -33.96 -16.64 -103.38
C ALA A 95 -33.83 -16.87 -101.86
N SER A 96 -33.17 -17.95 -101.43
CA SER A 96 -32.87 -18.20 -100.01
C SER A 96 -31.94 -17.13 -99.45
N CYS A 97 -30.85 -16.82 -100.16
CA CYS A 97 -29.91 -15.78 -99.76
C CYS A 97 -30.59 -14.41 -99.66
N ASP A 98 -31.48 -14.05 -100.57
CA ASP A 98 -32.19 -12.76 -100.54
C ASP A 98 -33.13 -12.65 -99.32
N VAL A 99 -33.79 -13.75 -98.95
CA VAL A 99 -34.61 -13.82 -97.73
C VAL A 99 -33.74 -13.71 -96.48
N GLU A 100 -32.61 -14.43 -96.43
CA GLU A 100 -31.65 -14.38 -95.32
C GLU A 100 -31.06 -12.97 -95.14
N ILE A 101 -30.65 -12.32 -96.24
CA ILE A 101 -30.14 -10.94 -96.22
C ILE A 101 -31.21 -9.96 -95.73
N SER A 102 -32.46 -10.14 -96.15
CA SER A 102 -33.57 -9.28 -95.71
C SER A 102 -33.97 -9.52 -94.25
N ALA A 103 -33.72 -10.73 -93.72
CA ALA A 103 -33.99 -11.08 -92.33
C ALA A 103 -32.87 -10.68 -91.38
N LEU A 104 -31.65 -10.44 -91.89
CA LEU A 104 -30.57 -9.84 -91.11
C LEU A 104 -31.00 -8.43 -90.67
N ALA A 105 -30.80 -8.15 -89.39
CA ALA A 105 -31.04 -6.81 -88.85
C ALA A 105 -30.09 -5.80 -89.51
N ASP A 106 -30.49 -4.53 -89.50
CA ASP A 106 -29.65 -3.44 -89.97
C ASP A 106 -28.34 -3.40 -89.16
N ASP A 107 -27.23 -3.76 -89.82
CA ASP A 107 -25.89 -3.82 -89.23
C ASP A 107 -25.49 -2.48 -88.62
N ALA A 108 -25.92 -1.36 -89.24
CA ALA A 108 -25.68 -0.03 -88.70
C ALA A 108 -26.43 0.18 -87.38
N ALA A 109 -27.68 -0.28 -87.28
CA ALA A 109 -28.49 -0.18 -86.06
C ALA A 109 -27.93 -1.07 -84.94
N LEU A 110 -27.45 -2.27 -85.26
CA LEU A 110 -26.77 -3.14 -84.29
C LEU A 110 -25.45 -2.53 -83.79
N GLY A 111 -24.66 -1.92 -84.69
CA GLY A 111 -23.44 -1.22 -84.33
C GLY A 111 -23.71 -0.07 -83.36
N VAL A 112 -24.73 0.76 -83.62
CA VAL A 112 -25.15 1.84 -82.71
C VAL A 112 -25.58 1.28 -81.35
N ALA A 113 -26.44 0.25 -81.34
CA ALA A 113 -26.91 -0.37 -80.09
C ALA A 113 -25.77 -0.98 -79.26
N GLU A 114 -24.78 -1.60 -79.91
CA GLU A 114 -23.59 -2.11 -79.23
C GLU A 114 -22.77 -0.98 -78.61
N THR A 115 -22.54 0.11 -79.35
CA THR A 115 -21.80 1.27 -78.84
C THR A 115 -22.52 1.94 -77.66
N ASP A 116 -23.84 2.09 -77.73
CA ASP A 116 -24.66 2.66 -76.66
C ASP A 116 -24.64 1.77 -75.42
N ALA A 117 -24.76 0.45 -75.59
CA ALA A 117 -24.70 -0.52 -74.50
C ALA A 117 -23.31 -0.53 -73.82
N ARG A 118 -22.22 -0.45 -74.61
CA ARG A 118 -20.86 -0.32 -74.08
C ARG A 118 -20.68 0.97 -73.29
N ALA A 119 -21.13 2.11 -73.85
CA ALA A 119 -21.06 3.40 -73.18
C ALA A 119 -21.86 3.41 -71.86
N ALA A 120 -23.07 2.83 -71.85
CA ALA A 120 -23.88 2.70 -70.64
C ALA A 120 -23.23 1.80 -69.58
N ALA A 121 -22.60 0.69 -70.00
CA ALA A 121 -21.86 -0.20 -69.10
C ALA A 121 -20.61 0.47 -68.50
N GLU A 122 -19.85 1.23 -69.31
CA GLU A 122 -18.70 2.00 -68.84
C GLU A 122 -19.12 3.10 -67.87
N ALA A 123 -20.19 3.85 -68.17
CA ALA A 123 -20.74 4.87 -67.28
C ALA A 123 -21.19 4.26 -65.93
N SER A 124 -21.86 3.10 -65.97
CA SER A 124 -22.29 2.39 -64.76
C SER A 124 -21.11 1.88 -63.92
N ARG A 125 -20.05 1.35 -64.58
CA ARG A 125 -18.82 0.92 -63.90
C ARG A 125 -18.08 2.09 -63.27
N ALA A 126 -18.00 3.23 -63.95
CA ALA A 126 -17.40 4.45 -63.42
C ALA A 126 -18.16 4.96 -62.18
N ALA A 127 -19.49 5.02 -62.26
CA ALA A 127 -20.34 5.44 -61.14
C ALA A 127 -20.21 4.50 -59.92
N LEU A 128 -20.15 3.18 -60.15
CA LEU A 128 -19.92 2.21 -59.08
C LEU A 128 -18.54 2.41 -58.43
N ALA A 129 -17.49 2.58 -59.23
CA ALA A 129 -16.14 2.81 -58.71
C ALA A 129 -16.06 4.09 -57.87
N GLU A 130 -16.72 5.17 -58.31
CA GLU A 130 -16.81 6.42 -57.56
C GLU A 130 -17.57 6.25 -56.24
N ALA A 131 -18.71 5.56 -56.25
CA ALA A 131 -19.50 5.27 -55.06
C ALA A 131 -18.71 4.42 -54.05
N MET A 132 -18.02 3.37 -54.49
CA MET A 132 -17.17 2.55 -53.63
C MET A 132 -16.01 3.35 -53.02
N GLN A 133 -15.39 4.24 -53.80
CA GLN A 133 -14.35 5.13 -53.28
C GLN A 133 -14.90 6.16 -52.28
N ALA A 134 -16.12 6.67 -52.49
CA ALA A 134 -16.77 7.57 -51.55
C ALA A 134 -17.14 6.86 -50.24
N GLU A 135 -17.66 5.63 -50.31
CA GLU A 135 -17.94 4.78 -49.15
C GLU A 135 -16.67 4.49 -48.35
N SER A 136 -15.59 4.05 -49.01
CA SER A 136 -14.31 3.79 -48.34
C SER A 136 -13.78 5.04 -47.65
N ARG A 137 -13.83 6.20 -48.30
CA ARG A 137 -13.41 7.48 -47.70
C ARG A 137 -14.27 7.83 -46.49
N LEU A 138 -15.58 7.63 -46.56
CA LEU A 138 -16.49 7.87 -45.44
C LEU A 138 -16.19 6.92 -44.27
N ALA A 139 -15.95 5.64 -44.54
CA ALA A 139 -15.58 4.65 -43.53
C ALA A 139 -14.28 5.03 -42.81
N ASP A 140 -13.26 5.49 -43.55
CA ASP A 140 -12.01 5.98 -42.97
C ASP A 140 -12.22 7.23 -42.09
N VAL A 141 -13.05 8.18 -42.55
CA VAL A 141 -13.39 9.39 -41.77
C VAL A 141 -14.13 9.02 -40.49
N ILE A 142 -15.10 8.11 -40.55
CA ILE A 142 -15.82 7.62 -39.36
C ILE A 142 -14.85 6.91 -38.41
N GLY A 143 -13.97 6.04 -38.92
CA GLY A 143 -12.99 5.34 -38.11
C GLY A 143 -11.97 6.26 -37.43
N THR A 144 -11.53 7.31 -38.11
CA THR A 144 -10.64 8.34 -37.51
C THR A 144 -11.37 9.21 -36.49
N ALA A 145 -12.59 9.66 -36.80
CA ALA A 145 -13.42 10.44 -35.88
C ALA A 145 -13.73 9.66 -34.59
N THR A 146 -14.09 8.37 -34.72
CA THR A 146 -14.39 7.49 -33.58
C THR A 146 -13.17 7.29 -32.69
N ARG A 147 -11.99 7.02 -33.27
CA ARG A 147 -10.74 6.92 -32.51
C ARG A 147 -10.39 8.22 -31.80
N ARG A 148 -10.58 9.36 -32.47
CA ARG A 148 -10.35 10.68 -31.87
C ARG A 148 -11.31 10.97 -30.72
N GLN A 149 -12.59 10.65 -30.88
CA GLN A 149 -13.59 10.78 -29.81
C GLN A 149 -13.23 9.93 -28.59
N ALA A 150 -12.79 8.68 -28.80
CA ALA A 150 -12.32 7.81 -27.73
C ALA A 150 -11.09 8.38 -27.01
N SER A 151 -10.09 8.91 -27.74
CA SER A 151 -8.92 9.59 -27.15
C SER A 151 -9.34 10.80 -26.33
N CYS A 152 -10.19 11.67 -26.87
CA CYS A 152 -10.68 12.85 -26.15
C CYS A 152 -11.46 12.47 -24.88
N ALA A 153 -12.23 11.39 -24.90
CA ALA A 153 -12.93 10.90 -23.71
C ALA A 153 -11.96 10.37 -22.64
N GLN A 154 -10.92 9.63 -23.04
CA GLN A 154 -9.87 9.17 -22.12
C GLN A 154 -9.09 10.34 -21.53
N GLU A 155 -8.70 11.32 -22.35
CA GLU A 155 -8.03 12.54 -21.91
C GLU A 155 -8.91 13.33 -20.93
N ALA A 156 -10.19 13.53 -21.24
CA ALA A 156 -11.14 14.20 -20.35
C ALA A 156 -11.26 13.49 -19.00
N SER A 157 -11.37 12.15 -19.00
CA SER A 157 -11.40 11.37 -17.77
C SER A 157 -10.10 11.50 -16.97
N ALA A 158 -8.94 11.52 -17.63
CA ALA A 158 -7.64 11.69 -16.97
C ALA A 158 -7.51 13.09 -16.35
N TRP A 159 -7.99 14.13 -17.03
CA TRP A 159 -8.03 15.49 -16.50
C TRP A 159 -8.99 15.62 -15.33
N GLN A 160 -10.15 14.96 -15.38
CA GLN A 160 -11.10 14.94 -14.27
C GLN A 160 -10.49 14.28 -13.03
N GLN A 161 -9.84 13.12 -13.17
CA GLN A 161 -9.15 12.46 -12.06
C GLN A 161 -8.06 13.34 -11.44
N ARG A 162 -7.30 14.08 -12.27
CA ARG A 162 -6.31 15.04 -11.78
C ARG A 162 -6.95 16.21 -11.02
N LEU A 163 -8.07 16.73 -11.52
CA LEU A 163 -8.84 17.79 -10.86
C LEU A 163 -9.38 17.33 -9.52
N ASP A 164 -9.99 16.13 -9.47
CA ASP A 164 -10.54 15.55 -8.24
C ASP A 164 -9.44 15.30 -7.20
N GLY A 165 -8.27 14.79 -7.64
CA GLY A 165 -7.09 14.63 -6.80
C GLY A 165 -6.54 15.96 -6.27
N ALA A 166 -6.47 16.99 -7.12
CA ALA A 166 -6.05 18.33 -6.72
C ALA A 166 -7.03 18.96 -5.70
N ASN A 167 -8.34 18.84 -5.92
CA ASN A 167 -9.36 19.32 -5.00
C ASN A 167 -9.28 18.61 -3.64
N SER A 168 -9.06 17.29 -3.65
CA SER A 168 -8.87 16.52 -2.41
C SER A 168 -7.63 16.99 -1.65
N ARG A 169 -6.53 17.28 -2.37
CA ARG A 169 -5.31 17.82 -1.76
C ARG A 169 -5.48 19.23 -1.22
N ILE A 170 -6.23 20.08 -1.90
CA ILE A 170 -6.57 21.43 -1.42
C ILE A 170 -7.37 21.33 -0.12
N ALA A 171 -8.41 20.48 -0.07
CA ALA A 171 -9.21 20.29 1.13
C ALA A 171 -8.38 19.79 2.32
N GLU A 172 -7.45 18.85 2.11
CA GLU A 172 -6.52 18.39 3.15
C GLU A 172 -5.61 19.54 3.66
N LEU A 173 -5.10 20.37 2.76
CA LEU A 173 -4.24 21.51 3.12
C LEU A 173 -5.02 22.60 3.87
N GLU A 174 -6.26 22.87 3.48
CA GLU A 174 -7.15 23.79 4.19
C GLU A 174 -7.47 23.30 5.61
N ALA A 175 -7.77 22.00 5.78
CA ALA A 175 -7.97 21.40 7.09
C ALA A 175 -6.71 21.53 7.96
N ARG A 176 -5.53 21.20 7.41
CA ARG A 176 -4.26 21.33 8.13
C ARG A 176 -3.93 22.78 8.50
N LEU A 177 -4.29 23.73 7.64
CA LEU A 177 -4.11 25.15 7.91
C LEU A 177 -5.05 25.62 9.03
N ALA A 178 -6.30 25.15 9.04
CA ALA A 178 -7.25 25.44 10.11
C ALA A 178 -6.77 24.87 11.46
N ASP A 179 -6.36 23.61 11.50
CA ASP A 179 -5.81 22.96 12.69
C ASP A 179 -4.55 23.68 13.20
N GLY A 180 -3.64 24.03 12.28
CA GLY A 180 -2.42 24.75 12.60
C GLY A 180 -2.68 26.14 13.17
N ASN A 181 -3.66 26.87 12.63
CA ASN A 181 -4.07 28.18 13.14
C ASN A 181 -4.74 28.07 14.52
N GLN A 182 -5.57 27.06 14.75
CA GLN A 182 -6.20 26.82 16.05
C GLN A 182 -5.13 26.50 17.11
N GLU A 183 -4.16 25.64 16.79
CA GLU A 183 -3.07 25.32 17.70
C GLU A 183 -2.16 26.53 17.95
N GLN A 184 -1.88 27.34 16.93
CA GLN A 184 -1.15 28.60 17.10
C GLN A 184 -1.87 29.54 18.06
N GLN A 185 -3.18 29.75 17.91
CA GLN A 185 -3.98 30.58 18.81
C GLN A 185 -3.96 30.05 20.24
N ARG A 186 -4.11 28.73 20.41
CA ARG A 186 -4.03 28.07 21.72
C ARG A 186 -2.68 28.33 22.39
N LEU A 187 -1.59 28.15 21.64
CA LEU A 187 -0.23 28.33 22.15
C LEU A 187 0.12 29.80 22.40
N GLN A 188 -0.43 30.75 21.64
CA GLN A 188 -0.22 32.19 21.87
C GLN A 188 -0.71 32.65 23.25
N ALA A 189 -1.74 32.02 23.82
CA ALA A 189 -2.25 32.36 25.15
C ALA A 189 -1.45 31.72 26.32
N VAL A 190 -0.61 30.72 26.04
CA VAL A 190 0.14 29.98 27.08
C VAL A 190 1.20 30.85 27.77
N PRO A 191 2.04 31.64 27.06
CA PRO A 191 3.05 32.47 27.70
C PRO A 191 2.49 33.46 28.74
N GLU A 192 1.39 34.13 28.42
CA GLU A 192 0.75 35.06 29.36
C GLU A 192 0.20 34.33 30.60
N THR A 193 -0.40 33.16 30.40
CA THR A 193 -0.90 32.32 31.49
C THR A 193 0.25 31.86 32.41
N LEU A 194 1.35 31.39 31.82
CA LEU A 194 2.55 30.99 32.57
C LEU A 194 3.19 32.19 33.28
N ALA A 195 3.21 33.37 32.66
CA ALA A 195 3.73 34.58 33.29
C ALA A 195 2.92 34.96 34.53
N LYS A 196 1.58 34.90 34.46
CA LYS A 196 0.69 35.11 35.62
C LYS A 196 0.95 34.09 36.72
N GLN A 197 0.98 32.80 36.39
CA GLN A 197 1.27 31.74 37.35
C GLN A 197 2.63 31.90 38.02
N ARG A 198 3.67 32.33 37.28
CA ARG A 198 4.99 32.61 37.85
C ARG A 198 4.97 33.75 38.84
N LEU A 199 4.20 34.81 38.56
CA LEU A 199 4.02 35.92 39.50
C LEU A 199 3.27 35.47 40.76
N GLU A 200 2.15 34.76 40.60
CA GLU A 200 1.38 34.23 41.73
C GLU A 200 2.22 33.31 42.65
N ILE A 201 3.03 32.43 42.06
CA ILE A 201 3.95 31.58 42.82
C ILE A 201 5.04 32.42 43.50
N GLY A 202 5.54 33.47 42.84
CA GLY A 202 6.49 34.42 43.42
C GLY A 202 5.92 35.10 44.67
N ASP A 203 4.72 35.66 44.57
CA ASP A 203 4.03 36.33 45.67
C ASP A 203 3.79 35.37 46.85
N LEU A 204 3.35 34.13 46.56
CA LEU A 204 3.15 33.09 47.57
C LEU A 204 4.45 32.69 48.27
N LEU A 205 5.57 32.64 47.54
CA LEU A 205 6.88 32.36 48.11
C LEU A 205 7.35 33.49 49.02
N GLU A 206 7.18 34.75 48.62
CA GLU A 206 7.52 35.91 49.44
C GLU A 206 6.71 35.93 50.74
N ILE A 207 5.39 35.70 50.67
CA ILE A 207 4.52 35.60 51.84
C ILE A 207 4.95 34.45 52.75
N SER A 208 5.23 33.28 52.16
CA SER A 208 5.64 32.09 52.93
C SER A 208 6.99 32.29 53.63
N GLU A 209 7.94 32.93 52.96
CA GLU A 209 9.26 33.23 53.52
C GLU A 209 9.18 34.27 54.64
N ALA A 210 8.37 35.32 54.46
CA ALA A 210 8.11 36.30 55.51
C ALA A 210 7.46 35.66 56.75
N ASN A 211 6.47 34.79 56.56
CA ASN A 211 5.84 34.03 57.64
C ASN A 211 6.84 33.11 58.36
N ARG A 212 7.70 32.40 57.60
CA ARG A 212 8.75 31.53 58.14
C ARG A 212 9.74 32.33 58.99
N GLN A 213 10.16 33.49 58.49
CA GLN A 213 11.10 34.36 59.19
C GLN A 213 10.49 34.94 60.47
N SER A 214 9.25 35.44 60.41
CA SER A 214 8.53 35.94 61.59
C SER A 214 8.33 34.84 62.64
N ALA A 215 8.02 33.61 62.23
CA ALA A 215 7.87 32.48 63.16
C ALA A 215 9.22 32.08 63.79
N ALA A 216 10.30 32.09 63.02
CA ALA A 216 11.65 31.81 63.52
C ALA A 216 12.12 32.88 64.52
N ASP A 217 11.86 34.16 64.24
CA ASP A 217 12.18 35.26 65.16
C ASP A 217 11.36 35.16 66.46
N ALA A 218 10.06 34.87 66.37
CA ALA A 218 9.21 34.65 67.52
C ALA A 218 9.68 33.46 68.38
N LEU A 219 10.07 32.35 67.73
CA LEU A 219 10.62 31.18 68.42
C LEU A 219 11.90 31.53 69.17
N ARG A 220 12.85 32.22 68.52
CA ARG A 220 14.12 32.62 69.13
C ARG A 220 13.92 33.53 70.35
N LEU A 221 12.96 34.47 70.27
CA LEU A 221 12.60 35.33 71.40
C LEU A 221 11.99 34.52 72.55
N ALA A 222 11.07 33.59 72.24
CA ALA A 222 10.46 32.74 73.24
C ALA A 222 11.48 31.81 73.93
N GLU A 223 12.41 31.22 73.17
CA GLU A 223 13.50 30.39 73.71
C GLU A 223 14.44 31.21 74.62
N THR A 224 14.77 32.45 74.22
CA THR A 224 15.59 33.34 75.05
C THR A 224 14.89 33.67 76.36
N SER A 225 13.61 34.06 76.30
CA SER A 225 12.80 34.36 77.49
C SER A 225 12.63 33.14 78.39
N LEU A 226 12.47 31.94 77.82
CA LEU A 226 12.40 30.70 78.58
C LEU A 226 13.72 30.43 79.32
N ASN A 227 14.86 30.56 78.63
CA ASN A 227 16.18 30.36 79.24
C ASN A 227 16.43 31.36 80.39
N GLU A 228 16.03 32.63 80.22
CA GLU A 228 16.11 33.64 81.28
C GLU A 228 15.21 33.29 82.47
N ALA A 229 13.97 32.88 82.22
CA ALA A 229 13.03 32.46 83.27
C ALA A 229 13.54 31.22 84.02
N GLU A 230 14.11 30.23 83.32
CA GLU A 230 14.72 29.06 83.94
C GLU A 230 15.94 29.44 84.80
N SER A 231 16.77 30.38 84.34
CA SER A 231 17.91 30.88 85.13
C SER A 231 17.42 31.58 86.40
N LEU A 232 16.46 32.49 86.28
CA LEU A 232 15.87 33.20 87.43
C LEU A 232 15.19 32.24 88.41
N GLN A 233 14.52 31.20 87.91
CA GLN A 233 13.94 30.16 88.75
C GLN A 233 15.03 29.43 89.54
N ARG A 234 16.11 28.98 88.88
CA ARG A 234 17.23 28.30 89.55
C ARG A 234 17.87 29.19 90.62
N ASP A 235 18.06 30.47 90.33
CA ASP A 235 18.60 31.44 91.29
C ASP A 235 17.67 31.64 92.50
N ALA A 236 16.36 31.73 92.25
CA ALA A 236 15.35 31.84 93.31
C ALA A 236 15.28 30.57 94.18
N ASP A 237 15.31 29.39 93.57
CA ASP A 237 15.34 28.11 94.29
C ASP A 237 16.60 27.99 95.17
N ASN A 238 17.77 28.40 94.66
CA ASN A 238 19.03 28.44 95.42
C ASN A 238 18.97 29.44 96.59
N ALA A 239 18.40 30.63 96.36
CA ALA A 239 18.22 31.65 97.39
C ALA A 239 17.26 31.16 98.49
N MET A 240 16.16 30.52 98.11
CA MET A 240 15.20 29.91 99.03
C MET A 240 15.83 28.79 99.86
N ALA A 241 16.62 27.91 99.24
CA ALA A 241 17.36 26.86 99.95
C ALA A 241 18.34 27.47 100.97
N THR A 242 19.11 28.48 100.56
CA THR A 242 20.05 29.20 101.44
C THR A 242 19.34 29.89 102.60
N ALA A 243 18.20 30.53 102.34
CA ALA A 243 17.38 31.17 103.37
C ALA A 243 16.84 30.15 104.38
N ARG A 244 16.35 28.99 103.91
CA ARG A 244 15.92 27.87 104.77
C ARG A 244 17.06 27.33 105.62
N GLU A 245 18.23 27.11 105.05
CA GLU A 245 19.40 26.68 105.83
C GLU A 245 19.78 27.70 106.91
N THR A 246 19.73 28.99 106.59
CA THR A 246 20.02 30.06 107.54
C THR A 246 19.00 30.11 108.66
N GLN A 247 17.71 29.98 108.32
CA GLN A 247 16.62 29.87 109.28
C GLN A 247 16.83 28.67 110.21
N ILE A 248 17.05 27.47 109.68
CA ILE A 248 17.28 26.25 110.47
C ILE A 248 18.51 26.41 111.38
N ARG A 249 19.60 27.03 110.89
CA ARG A 249 20.79 27.33 111.72
C ARG A 249 20.47 28.29 112.86
N ALA A 250 19.65 29.32 112.60
CA ALA A 250 19.23 30.30 113.59
C ALA A 250 18.29 29.66 114.64
N GLU A 251 17.29 28.89 114.21
CA GLU A 251 16.39 28.12 115.08
C GLU A 251 17.16 27.13 115.95
N ALA A 252 18.08 26.36 115.37
CA ALA A 252 18.95 25.46 116.14
C ALA A 252 19.87 26.22 117.10
N GLY A 253 20.27 27.45 116.75
CA GLY A 253 21.02 28.35 117.63
C GLY A 253 20.18 28.81 118.82
N GLU A 254 18.95 29.25 118.56
CA GLU A 254 17.97 29.65 119.56
C GLU A 254 17.65 28.48 120.51
N GLU A 255 17.35 27.30 119.98
CA GLU A 255 17.11 26.09 120.79
C GLU A 255 18.30 25.75 121.69
N ARG A 256 19.54 25.81 121.17
CA ARG A 256 20.76 25.60 121.98
C ARG A 256 20.90 26.64 123.08
N CYS A 257 20.69 27.93 122.78
CA CYS A 257 20.76 29.01 123.77
C CYS A 257 19.68 28.85 124.84
N ASN A 258 18.45 28.50 124.46
CA ASN A 258 17.34 28.25 125.38
C ASN A 258 17.59 27.02 126.25
N ALA A 259 18.11 25.93 125.69
CA ALA A 259 18.48 24.73 126.43
C ALA A 259 19.62 25.01 127.44
N ALA A 260 20.68 25.71 127.02
CA ALA A 260 21.78 26.10 127.90
C ALA A 260 21.32 27.05 129.03
N LEU A 261 20.38 27.95 128.73
CA LEU A 261 19.77 28.82 129.74
C LEU A 261 18.90 28.04 130.73
N ALA A 262 18.14 27.06 130.25
CA ALA A 262 17.37 26.16 131.12
C ALA A 262 18.28 25.32 132.03
N GLU A 263 19.33 24.69 131.46
CA GLU A 263 20.32 23.94 132.23
C GLU A 263 21.02 24.83 133.28
N LEU A 264 21.38 26.07 132.92
CA LEU A 264 21.98 27.01 133.86
C LEU A 264 21.02 27.38 135.00
N LYS A 265 19.72 27.57 134.70
CA LYS A 265 18.68 27.81 135.72
C LYS A 265 18.55 26.63 136.67
N ASP A 266 18.46 25.42 136.14
CA ASP A 266 18.37 24.19 136.93
C ASP A 266 19.62 24.01 137.80
N ARG A 267 20.81 24.26 137.26
CA ARG A 267 22.08 24.19 138.00
C ARG A 267 22.16 25.21 139.14
N ILE A 268 21.66 26.44 138.91
CA ILE A 268 21.56 27.47 139.95
C ILE A 268 20.60 27.00 141.05
N GLN A 269 19.42 26.51 140.67
CA GLN A 269 18.43 26.01 141.62
C GLN A 269 18.98 24.82 142.43
N ASP A 270 19.64 23.85 141.80
CA ASP A 270 20.19 22.68 142.48
C ASP A 270 21.34 23.03 143.44
N LYS A 271 22.22 23.97 143.06
CA LYS A 271 23.42 24.31 143.85
C LYS A 271 23.18 25.36 144.92
N LEU A 272 22.29 26.32 144.66
CA LEU A 272 22.08 27.50 145.51
C LEU A 272 20.64 27.59 146.06
N ASN A 273 19.72 26.72 145.61
CA ASN A 273 18.32 26.69 146.01
C ASN A 273 17.59 28.04 145.88
N CYS A 274 17.89 28.78 144.81
CA CYS A 274 17.34 30.10 144.54
C CYS A 274 17.10 30.32 143.04
N ALA A 275 16.28 31.32 142.72
CA ALA A 275 16.11 31.77 141.34
C ALA A 275 17.36 32.55 140.86
N PRO A 276 17.66 32.57 139.54
CA PRO A 276 18.82 33.28 138.98
C PRO A 276 18.93 34.75 139.43
N ASP A 277 17.80 35.47 139.50
CA ASP A 277 17.77 36.89 139.87
C ASP A 277 18.19 37.14 141.33
N ALA A 278 18.08 36.12 142.19
CA ALA A 278 18.49 36.18 143.59
C ALA A 278 19.95 35.76 143.82
N VAL A 279 20.65 35.23 142.80
CA VAL A 279 22.03 34.74 142.94
C VAL A 279 22.99 35.88 143.32
N ALA A 280 22.82 37.06 142.72
CA ALA A 280 23.68 38.22 143.00
C ALA A 280 23.55 38.69 144.45
N GLU A 281 22.31 38.71 144.98
CA GLU A 281 22.03 39.08 146.37
C GLU A 281 22.63 38.05 147.35
N ILE A 282 22.46 36.75 147.07
CA ILE A 282 23.05 35.67 147.89
C ILE A 282 24.58 35.69 147.85
N ALA A 283 25.16 35.98 146.69
CA ALA A 283 26.61 36.09 146.53
C ALA A 283 27.19 37.39 147.13
N GLY A 284 26.36 38.34 147.56
CA GLY A 284 26.79 39.65 148.07
C GLY A 284 27.48 40.51 147.01
N VAL A 285 27.06 40.37 145.74
CA VAL A 285 27.68 41.05 144.60
C VAL A 285 26.79 42.21 144.14
N GLU A 286 27.19 43.45 144.42
CA GLU A 286 26.46 44.66 143.99
C GLU A 286 26.79 45.07 142.55
N ASP A 287 27.98 44.70 142.04
CA ASP A 287 28.41 44.98 140.66
C ASP A 287 28.98 43.73 139.99
N GLY A 288 28.30 43.25 138.96
CA GLY A 288 28.74 42.10 138.17
C GLY A 288 30.03 42.35 137.40
N ALA A 289 30.38 43.61 137.09
CA ALA A 289 31.63 43.95 136.39
C ALA A 289 32.88 43.88 137.30
N ALA A 290 32.69 43.83 138.62
CA ALA A 290 33.77 43.67 139.60
C ALA A 290 34.12 42.19 139.88
N LEU A 291 33.38 41.24 139.30
CA LEU A 291 33.69 39.82 139.37
C LEU A 291 34.91 39.47 138.49
N GLY A 292 35.76 38.56 138.97
CA GLY A 292 36.83 38.00 138.15
C GLY A 292 36.27 37.21 136.95
N GLY A 293 37.09 36.99 135.91
CA GLY A 293 36.71 36.14 134.79
C GLY A 293 36.26 34.75 135.25
N LEU A 294 35.36 34.11 134.48
CA LEU A 294 34.74 32.82 134.84
C LEU A 294 35.77 31.78 135.30
N ASP A 295 36.89 31.66 134.58
CA ASP A 295 37.97 30.73 134.88
C ASP A 295 38.54 30.92 136.30
N VAL A 296 38.69 32.17 136.75
CA VAL A 296 39.21 32.52 138.09
C VAL A 296 38.20 32.19 139.19
N LEU A 297 36.91 32.40 138.91
CA LEU A 297 35.83 32.07 139.83
C LEU A 297 35.66 30.54 139.95
N GLU A 298 35.75 29.79 138.86
CA GLU A 298 35.71 28.32 138.86
C GLU A 298 36.87 27.74 139.66
N GLU A 299 38.10 28.22 139.45
CA GLU A 299 39.26 27.79 140.25
C GLU A 299 39.07 28.07 141.74
N ARG A 300 38.49 29.23 142.09
CA ARG A 300 38.21 29.60 143.47
C ARG A 300 37.12 28.71 144.08
N VAL A 301 36.06 28.39 143.34
CA VAL A 301 35.02 27.43 143.78
C VAL A 301 35.63 26.05 143.97
N HIS A 302 36.44 25.55 143.03
CA HIS A 302 37.12 24.27 143.17
C HIS A 302 38.09 24.24 144.36
N ARG A 303 38.78 25.34 144.64
CA ARG A 303 39.63 25.49 145.83
C ARG A 303 38.79 25.43 147.11
N LEU A 304 37.69 26.17 147.18
CA LEU A 304 36.79 26.18 148.35
C LEU A 304 36.09 24.83 148.57
N ILE A 305 35.72 24.12 147.50
CA ILE A 305 35.20 22.74 147.58
C ILE A 305 36.28 21.81 148.14
N ARG A 306 37.52 21.91 147.64
CA ARG A 306 38.65 21.13 148.19
C ARG A 306 38.93 21.48 149.64
N GLU A 307 38.91 22.76 150.02
CA GLU A 307 39.08 23.19 151.41
C GLU A 307 37.96 22.67 152.31
N ARG A 308 36.69 22.74 151.87
CA ARG A 308 35.54 22.12 152.55
C ARG A 308 35.75 20.62 152.74
N ASP A 309 36.14 19.91 151.69
CA ASP A 309 36.35 18.46 151.72
C ASP A 309 37.59 18.08 152.56
N ASN A 310 38.57 18.97 152.66
CA ASN A 310 39.79 18.81 153.47
C ASN A 310 39.58 19.22 154.95
N ILE A 311 38.50 19.96 155.29
CA ILE A 311 37.96 20.13 156.65
C ILE A 311 37.20 18.85 157.10
N GLY A 312 37.65 17.68 156.63
CA GLY A 312 37.09 16.36 156.91
C GLY A 312 36.72 16.12 158.38
N PRO A 313 35.80 15.19 158.61
CA PRO A 313 34.64 15.32 159.47
C PRO A 313 35.01 15.65 160.93
N VAL A 314 35.04 16.94 161.23
CA VAL A 314 35.15 17.46 162.61
C VAL A 314 33.99 16.93 163.48
N ASN A 315 32.82 16.65 162.88
CA ASN A 315 31.69 16.00 163.56
C ASN A 315 31.97 14.57 164.02
N LEU A 316 32.66 13.75 163.22
CA LEU A 316 32.96 12.35 163.59
C LEU A 316 34.01 12.25 164.71
N ARG A 317 34.91 13.26 164.80
CA ARG A 317 35.93 13.34 165.86
C ARG A 317 35.37 13.96 167.15
N ALA A 318 34.41 14.87 167.04
CA ALA A 318 33.65 15.41 168.18
C ALA A 318 32.66 14.39 168.76
N GLU A 319 32.02 13.56 167.92
CA GLU A 319 31.16 12.45 168.38
C GLU A 319 31.98 11.40 169.14
N ALA A 320 33.17 11.02 168.65
CA ALA A 320 34.05 10.07 169.35
C ALA A 320 34.59 10.60 170.69
N GLU A 321 34.94 11.89 170.78
CA GLU A 321 35.37 12.52 172.04
C GLU A 321 34.22 12.70 173.05
N MET A 322 32.99 12.97 172.58
CA MET A 322 31.80 12.98 173.43
C MET A 322 31.47 11.59 173.99
N GLU A 323 31.66 10.53 173.21
CA GLU A 323 31.41 9.15 173.64
C GLU A 323 32.42 8.69 174.70
N ASP A 324 33.70 9.06 174.55
CA ASP A 324 34.76 8.82 175.56
C ASP A 324 34.52 9.59 176.88
N VAL A 325 34.03 10.83 176.80
CA VAL A 325 33.67 11.62 177.99
C VAL A 325 32.43 11.05 178.67
N ALA A 326 31.43 10.60 177.91
CA ALA A 326 30.24 9.92 178.45
C ALA A 326 30.60 8.61 179.16
N ALA A 327 31.51 7.80 178.60
CA ALA A 327 32.00 6.57 179.24
C ALA A 327 32.71 6.85 180.58
N ARG A 328 33.53 7.91 180.65
CA ARG A 328 34.20 8.34 181.90
C ARG A 328 33.22 8.80 182.98
N ILE A 329 32.16 9.53 182.60
CA ILE A 329 31.12 9.96 183.54
C ILE A 329 30.37 8.74 184.10
N THR A 330 30.03 7.78 183.24
CA THR A 330 29.34 6.55 183.66
C THR A 330 30.18 5.75 184.66
N SER A 331 31.49 5.63 184.42
CA SER A 331 32.45 4.99 185.35
C SER A 331 32.49 5.66 186.72
N MET A 332 32.54 6.99 186.76
CA MET A 332 32.57 7.78 188.00
C MET A 332 31.25 7.69 188.77
N GLU A 333 30.10 7.59 188.08
CA GLU A 333 28.81 7.37 188.71
C GLU A 333 28.68 5.97 189.31
N THR A 334 29.20 4.92 188.65
CA THR A 334 29.27 3.56 189.25
C THR A 334 30.19 3.49 190.46
N GLU A 335 31.36 4.15 190.43
CA GLU A 335 32.26 4.18 191.60
C GLU A 335 31.66 4.99 192.76
N ARG A 336 30.91 6.06 192.46
CA ARG A 336 30.14 6.81 193.47
C ARG A 336 29.03 5.95 194.06
N ASP A 337 28.29 5.21 193.22
CA ASP A 337 27.19 4.36 193.67
C ASP A 337 27.70 3.15 194.49
N ASP A 338 28.88 2.60 194.15
CA ASP A 338 29.56 1.57 194.96
C ASP A 338 30.10 2.12 196.30
N LEU A 339 30.58 3.38 196.34
CA LEU A 339 30.96 4.05 197.59
C LEU A 339 29.73 4.35 198.48
N ILE A 340 28.58 4.68 197.88
CA ILE A 340 27.31 4.84 198.59
C ILE A 340 26.83 3.49 199.13
N LEU A 341 26.98 2.40 198.38
CA LEU A 341 26.67 1.04 198.85
C LEU A 341 27.61 0.56 199.96
N SER A 342 28.90 0.94 199.93
CA SER A 342 29.84 0.64 201.02
C SER A 342 29.58 1.41 202.32
N LEU A 343 28.84 2.53 202.26
CA LEU A 343 28.30 3.22 203.44
C LEU A 343 27.03 2.55 203.99
N ILE A 344 26.49 1.56 203.27
CA ILE A 344 25.34 0.72 203.66
C ILE A 344 25.81 -0.72 203.91
N HIS A 345 26.93 -0.86 204.63
CA HIS A 345 27.16 -2.07 205.43
C HIS A 345 27.42 -1.71 206.90
N ILE A 346 26.32 -1.44 207.60
CA ILE A 346 26.09 -1.77 209.01
C ILE A 346 24.74 -2.47 209.07
#